data_AF-A0A1H5TZI5-F1
#
_entry.id   AF-A0A1H5TZI5-F1
#
_cell.length_a   1.000
_cell.length_b   1.000
_cell.length_c   1.000
_cell.angle_alpha   90.00
_cell.angle_beta   90.00
_cell.angle_gamma   90.00
#
_symmetry.space_group_name_H-M   'P 1'
#
loop_
_entity.id
_entity.type
_entity.pdbx_description
1 polymer ?
#
loop_
_entity_poly.entity_id
_entity_poly.type
_entity_poly.pdbx_seq_one_letter_code
_entity_poly.pdbx_strand_id
1 'polypeptide(L)'
;MLKKGSKLNSILTGTCPKCQNESMYLDKNPLHLNKILKMHENCTHCGFKYQIEPSFFYGAMYVSYGLNVAIGIAAFIISYVIFSASIKVSFITIIVSLIVLFPFVLRWSRNIYINMFVSYNPNTKIK
;
A
#
# COMPACT_ATOMS: atom_id res chain seq x y z
N MET A 1 -8.18 15.59 3.34
CA MET A 1 -8.78 14.76 2.28
C MET A 1 -7.89 14.88 1.05
N LEU A 2 -7.20 13.81 0.65
CA LEU A 2 -6.37 13.83 -0.55
C LEU A 2 -7.28 14.01 -1.76
N LYS A 3 -7.00 15.00 -2.62
CA LYS A 3 -7.85 15.30 -3.78
C LYS A 3 -7.86 14.11 -4.74
N LYS A 4 -9.07 13.73 -5.16
CA LYS A 4 -9.29 12.78 -6.27
C LYS A 4 -8.48 13.25 -7.49
N GLY A 5 -7.74 12.33 -8.09
CA GLY A 5 -6.86 12.56 -9.23
C GLY A 5 -5.37 12.53 -8.90
N SER A 6 -4.98 12.61 -7.63
CA SER A 6 -3.58 12.40 -7.24
C SER A 6 -3.23 10.93 -7.12
N LYS A 7 -2.05 10.53 -7.61
CA LYS A 7 -1.49 9.19 -7.44
C LYS A 7 -1.31 8.78 -5.98
N LEU A 8 -1.00 9.75 -5.11
CA LEU A 8 -0.85 9.51 -3.67
C LEU A 8 -2.17 9.10 -3.02
N ASN A 9 -3.30 9.61 -3.53
CA ASN A 9 -4.62 9.24 -3.03
C ASN A 9 -4.86 7.73 -3.23
N SER A 10 -4.72 7.23 -4.47
CA SER A 10 -4.90 5.82 -4.77
C SER A 10 -3.90 4.92 -4.05
N ILE A 11 -2.66 5.37 -3.86
CA ILE A 11 -1.65 4.63 -3.10
C ILE A 11 -2.07 4.43 -1.63
N LEU A 12 -2.51 5.50 -0.97
CA LEU A 12 -2.82 5.47 0.46
C LEU A 12 -4.17 4.82 0.76
N THR A 13 -5.18 5.06 -0.06
CA THR A 13 -6.54 4.53 0.16
C THR A 13 -6.77 3.16 -0.48
N GLY A 14 -5.89 2.71 -1.39
CA GLY A 14 -6.11 1.49 -2.15
C GLY A 14 -7.32 1.57 -3.07
N THR A 15 -7.56 2.75 -3.65
CA THR A 15 -8.61 2.95 -4.65
C THR A 15 -8.11 2.61 -6.04
N CYS A 16 -9.03 2.37 -6.98
CA CYS A 16 -8.69 2.07 -8.36
C CYS A 16 -7.69 3.11 -8.91
N PRO A 17 -6.50 2.71 -9.40
CA PRO A 17 -5.47 3.65 -9.84
C PRO A 17 -5.90 4.46 -11.06
N LYS A 18 -6.85 3.93 -11.86
CA LYS A 18 -7.33 4.54 -13.09
C LYS A 18 -8.44 5.58 -12.86
N CYS A 19 -9.50 5.24 -12.13
CA CYS A 19 -10.68 6.11 -11.93
C CYS A 19 -10.87 6.61 -10.48
N GLN A 20 -10.22 5.99 -9.49
CA GLN A 20 -10.31 6.32 -8.07
C GLN A 20 -11.73 6.35 -7.47
N ASN A 21 -12.71 5.67 -8.09
CA ASN A 21 -14.11 5.66 -7.63
C ASN A 21 -14.44 4.57 -6.59
N GLU A 22 -13.65 3.49 -6.54
CA GLU A 22 -13.88 2.38 -5.61
C GLU A 22 -12.56 1.88 -5.02
N SER A 23 -12.67 1.09 -3.95
CA SER A 23 -11.55 0.34 -3.41
C SER A 23 -11.29 -0.92 -4.22
N MET A 24 -10.02 -1.22 -4.49
CA MET A 24 -9.65 -2.46 -5.18
C MET A 24 -9.87 -3.69 -4.30
N TYR A 25 -9.91 -3.52 -2.97
CA TYR A 25 -10.01 -4.60 -1.99
C TYR A 25 -11.47 -4.95 -1.70
N LEU A 26 -11.74 -6.25 -1.52
CA LEU A 26 -13.08 -6.73 -1.11
C LEU A 26 -13.43 -6.27 0.31
N ASP A 27 -12.41 -6.21 1.17
CA ASP A 27 -12.55 -5.74 2.55
C ASP A 27 -11.82 -4.42 2.72
N LYS A 28 -12.50 -3.39 3.24
CA LYS A 28 -11.87 -2.08 3.48
C LYS A 28 -10.92 -2.12 4.67
N ASN A 29 -11.15 -2.98 5.66
CA ASN A 29 -10.35 -3.03 6.87
C ASN A 29 -9.04 -3.84 6.64
N PRO A 30 -7.85 -3.22 6.73
CA PRO A 30 -6.58 -3.93 6.59
C PRO A 30 -6.27 -4.86 7.78
N LEU A 31 -6.95 -4.73 8.92
CA LEU A 31 -6.73 -5.56 10.09
C LEU A 31 -7.36 -6.96 9.97
N HIS A 32 -8.24 -7.18 9.00
CA HIS A 32 -8.78 -8.51 8.69
C HIS A 32 -7.77 -9.32 7.86
N LEU A 33 -6.77 -9.89 8.55
CA LEU A 33 -5.61 -10.55 7.95
C LEU A 33 -5.97 -11.63 6.90
N ASN A 34 -7.04 -12.40 7.11
CA ASN A 34 -7.50 -13.44 6.17
C ASN A 34 -8.01 -12.89 4.82
N LYS A 35 -8.41 -11.61 4.76
CA LYS A 35 -8.96 -10.96 3.57
C LYS A 35 -8.14 -9.76 3.11
N ILE A 36 -7.00 -9.50 3.76
CA ILE A 36 -6.23 -8.26 3.58
C ILE A 36 -5.80 -8.01 2.13
N LEU A 37 -5.48 -9.07 1.40
CA LEU A 37 -5.04 -9.08 0.01
C LEU A 37 -6.13 -9.52 -0.98
N LYS A 38 -7.36 -9.80 -0.51
CA LYS A 38 -8.47 -10.17 -1.40
C LYS A 38 -8.98 -8.92 -2.12
N MET A 39 -9.05 -9.01 -3.44
CA MET A 39 -9.35 -7.89 -4.31
C MET A 39 -10.44 -8.29 -5.31
N HIS A 40 -11.16 -7.29 -5.81
CA HIS A 40 -12.02 -7.47 -6.99
C HIS A 40 -11.16 -7.86 -8.20
N GLU A 41 -11.72 -8.57 -9.16
CA GLU A 41 -11.02 -8.87 -10.41
C GLU A 41 -10.96 -7.63 -11.32
N ASN A 42 -12.11 -6.97 -11.47
CA ASN A 42 -12.31 -5.78 -12.27
C ASN A 42 -12.92 -4.66 -11.43
N CYS A 43 -12.64 -3.42 -11.83
CA CYS A 43 -13.30 -2.26 -11.26
C CYS A 43 -14.75 -2.18 -11.72
N THR A 44 -15.71 -2.05 -10.80
CA THR A 44 -17.15 -2.00 -11.13
C THR A 44 -17.51 -0.72 -11.88
N HIS A 45 -16.77 0.36 -11.65
CA HIS A 45 -17.00 1.66 -12.30
C HIS A 45 -16.34 1.78 -13.67
N CYS A 46 -15.06 1.43 -13.83
CA CYS A 46 -14.35 1.66 -15.11
C CYS A 46 -14.01 0.37 -15.88
N GLY A 47 -14.38 -0.80 -15.34
CA GLY A 47 -14.08 -2.10 -15.95
C GLY A 47 -12.60 -2.47 -15.96
N PHE A 48 -11.74 -1.71 -15.27
CA PHE A 48 -10.31 -1.94 -15.26
C PHE A 48 -9.97 -3.24 -14.52
N LYS A 49 -9.29 -4.17 -15.19
CA LYS A 49 -8.79 -5.41 -14.59
C LYS A 49 -7.57 -5.13 -13.73
N TYR A 50 -7.67 -5.41 -12.43
CA TYR A 50 -6.60 -5.10 -11.47
C TYR A 50 -5.35 -5.97 -11.67
N GLN A 51 -5.54 -7.24 -12.02
CA GLN A 51 -4.45 -8.12 -12.44
C GLN A 51 -4.27 -7.98 -13.95
N ILE A 52 -3.34 -7.10 -14.35
CA ILE A 52 -3.00 -6.86 -15.76
C ILE A 52 -2.47 -8.15 -16.39
N GLU A 53 -1.64 -8.88 -15.64
CA GLU A 53 -1.04 -10.16 -16.01
C GLU A 53 -1.25 -11.20 -14.88
N PRO A 54 -1.26 -12.50 -15.19
CA PRO A 54 -1.21 -13.52 -14.14
C PRO A 54 0.02 -13.28 -13.27
N SER A 55 -0.13 -13.39 -11.95
CA SER A 55 0.96 -13.14 -11.00
C SER A 55 1.53 -11.71 -11.00
N PHE A 56 0.81 -10.72 -11.54
CA PHE A 56 1.25 -9.32 -11.58
C PHE A 56 1.77 -8.79 -10.22
N PHE A 57 1.09 -9.11 -9.12
CA PHE A 57 1.48 -8.62 -7.79
C PHE A 57 2.70 -9.30 -7.16
N TYR A 58 3.37 -10.25 -7.83
CA TYR A 58 4.66 -10.75 -7.34
C TYR A 58 5.71 -9.64 -7.28
N GLY A 59 5.70 -8.71 -8.23
CA GLY A 59 6.59 -7.55 -8.21
C GLY A 59 6.37 -6.63 -6.99
N ALA A 60 5.17 -6.63 -6.40
CA ALA A 60 4.89 -5.86 -5.19
C ALA A 60 5.69 -6.36 -3.97
N MET A 61 6.24 -7.59 -4.01
CA MET A 61 7.12 -8.09 -2.93
C MET A 61 8.43 -7.30 -2.84
N TYR A 62 9.00 -6.87 -3.98
CA TYR A 62 10.17 -6.00 -3.99
C TYR A 62 9.87 -4.62 -3.41
N VAL A 63 8.68 -4.07 -3.69
CA VAL A 63 8.22 -2.82 -3.10
C VAL A 63 8.01 -2.97 -1.59
N SER A 64 7.50 -4.12 -1.13
CA SER A 64 7.40 -4.45 0.30
C SER A 64 8.75 -4.45 0.98
N TYR A 65 9.77 -5.04 0.36
CA TYR A 65 11.13 -5.01 0.90
C TYR A 65 11.63 -3.56 1.11
N GLY A 66 11.50 -2.71 0.09
CA GLY A 66 11.88 -1.30 0.20
C GLY A 66 11.12 -0.54 1.29
N LEU A 67 9.81 -0.79 1.43
CA LEU A 67 8.99 -0.19 2.49
C LEU A 67 9.43 -0.63 3.90
N ASN A 68 9.73 -1.92 4.10
CA ASN A 68 10.20 -2.41 5.39
C ASN A 68 11.56 -1.81 5.77
N VAL A 69 12.48 -1.67 4.81
CA VAL A 69 13.76 -0.99 5.02
C VAL A 69 13.54 0.48 5.41
N ALA A 70 12.67 1.19 4.69
CA ALA A 70 12.35 2.59 5.00
C ALA A 70 11.73 2.75 6.40
N ILE A 71 10.80 1.87 6.79
CA ILE A 71 10.21 1.86 8.14
C ILE A 71 11.27 1.55 9.19
N GLY A 72 12.16 0.59 8.95
CA GLY A 72 13.24 0.25 9.88
C GLY A 72 14.20 1.41 10.10
N ILE A 73 14.63 2.08 9.03
CA ILE A 73 15.48 3.28 9.11
C ILE A 73 14.75 4.39 9.88
N ALA A 74 13.48 4.65 9.55
CA ALA A 74 12.69 5.67 10.24
C ALA A 74 12.54 5.38 11.74
N ALA A 75 12.20 4.14 12.11
CA ALA A 75 12.08 3.70 13.50
C ALA A 75 13.42 3.81 14.26
N PHE A 76 14.54 3.48 13.60
CA PHE A 76 15.87 3.66 14.17
C PHE A 76 16.20 5.14 14.42
N ILE A 77 15.99 6.01 13.42
CA ILE A 77 16.27 7.44 13.56
C ILE A 77 15.41 8.04 14.68
N ILE A 78 14.12 7.73 14.71
CA ILE A 78 13.21 8.23 15.74
C ILE A 78 13.66 7.76 17.12
N SER A 79 13.91 6.46 17.32
CA SER A 79 14.28 5.94 18.64
C SER A 79 15.70 6.34 19.08
N TYR A 80 16.71 6.14 18.24
CA TYR A 80 18.11 6.30 18.61
C TYR A 80 18.57 7.75 18.51
N VAL A 81 18.21 8.46 17.44
CA VAL A 81 18.72 9.83 17.20
C VAL A 81 17.86 10.87 17.92
N ILE A 82 16.53 10.80 17.79
CA ILE A 82 15.63 11.81 18.36
C ILE A 82 15.41 11.56 19.86
N PHE A 83 15.11 10.32 20.25
CA PHE A 83 14.84 9.98 21.66
C PHE A 83 16.08 9.52 22.44
N SER A 84 17.26 9.44 21.81
CA SER A 84 18.52 8.98 22.45
C SER A 84 18.37 7.64 23.19
N ALA A 85 17.51 6.75 22.68
CA ALA A 85 17.30 5.44 23.28
C ALA A 85 18.55 4.56 23.13
N SER A 86 18.67 3.56 24.01
CA SER A 86 19.75 2.56 23.86
C SER A 86 19.59 1.75 22.58
N ILE A 87 20.70 1.25 22.04
CA ILE A 87 20.69 0.45 20.80
C ILE A 87 19.75 -0.76 20.89
N LYS A 88 19.67 -1.41 22.06
CA LYS A 88 18.75 -2.55 22.30
C LYS A 88 17.29 -2.12 22.16
N VAL A 89 16.93 -0.97 22.72
CA VAL A 89 15.57 -0.41 22.64
C VAL A 89 15.24 -0.01 21.20
N SER A 90 16.21 0.55 20.45
CA SER A 90 16.02 0.87 19.05
C SER A 90 15.73 -0.36 18.19
N PHE A 91 16.43 -1.47 18.40
CA PHE A 91 16.13 -2.73 17.70
C PHE A 91 14.74 -3.27 18.02
N ILE A 92 14.34 -3.25 19.30
CA ILE A 92 12.98 -3.64 19.71
C ILE A 92 11.95 -2.74 19.03
N THR A 93 12.20 -1.43 18.98
CA THR A 93 11.31 -0.45 18.35
C THR A 93 11.13 -0.75 16.86
N ILE A 94 12.20 -1.10 16.14
CA ILE A 94 12.11 -1.51 14.73
C ILE A 94 11.22 -2.74 14.58
N ILE A 95 11.46 -3.80 15.36
CA ILE A 95 10.70 -5.05 15.27
C ILE A 95 9.21 -4.80 15.54
N VAL A 96 8.90 -4.07 16.63
CA VAL A 96 7.52 -3.73 16.98
C VAL A 96 6.87 -2.90 15.88
N SER A 97 7.58 -1.91 15.32
CA SER A 97 7.06 -1.07 14.23
C SER A 97 6.71 -1.88 12.99
N LEU A 98 7.56 -2.83 12.61
CA LEU A 98 7.32 -3.72 11.46
C LEU A 98 6.12 -4.64 11.69
N ILE A 99 5.97 -5.21 12.89
CA ILE A 99 4.83 -6.07 13.24
C ILE A 99 3.52 -5.28 13.21
N VAL A 100 3.50 -4.09 13.83
CA VAL A 100 2.30 -3.25 13.89
C VAL A 100 1.90 -2.73 12.51
N LEU A 101 2.88 -2.33 11.68
CA LEU A 101 2.63 -1.80 10.34
C LEU A 101 2.47 -2.88 9.27
N PHE A 102 2.74 -4.16 9.58
CA PHE A 102 2.65 -5.29 8.65
C PHE A 102 1.39 -5.27 7.75
N PRO A 103 0.15 -5.15 8.28
CA PRO A 103 -1.03 -5.15 7.43
C PRO A 103 -1.08 -3.97 6.44
N PHE A 104 -0.56 -2.81 6.85
CA PHE A 104 -0.51 -1.63 6.00
C PHE A 104 0.57 -1.76 4.93
N VAL A 105 1.76 -2.26 5.29
CA VAL A 105 2.86 -2.50 4.35
C VAL A 105 2.38 -3.38 3.21
N LEU A 106 1.74 -4.51 3.50
CA LEU A 106 1.22 -5.43 2.48
C LEU A 106 0.30 -4.75 1.45
N ARG A 107 -0.61 -3.88 1.90
CA ARG A 107 -1.50 -3.14 1.00
C ARG A 107 -0.79 -2.04 0.25
N TRP A 108 0.02 -1.25 0.94
CA TRP A 108 0.78 -0.17 0.31
C TRP A 108 1.74 -0.70 -0.73
N SER A 109 2.38 -1.84 -0.53
CA SER A 109 3.22 -2.48 -1.54
C SER A 109 2.45 -2.74 -2.84
N ARG A 110 1.26 -3.34 -2.77
CA ARG A 110 0.42 -3.58 -3.95
C ARG A 110 -0.09 -2.29 -4.57
N ASN A 111 -0.50 -1.33 -3.74
CA ASN A 111 -1.03 -0.06 -4.21
C ASN A 111 0.06 0.75 -4.93
N ILE A 112 1.26 0.88 -4.34
CA ILE A 112 2.41 1.53 -4.97
C ILE A 112 2.74 0.84 -6.28
N TYR A 113 2.88 -0.50 -6.25
CA TYR A 113 3.24 -1.28 -7.43
C TYR A 113 2.28 -1.06 -8.59
N ILE A 114 0.95 -1.25 -8.40
CA ILE A 114 0.00 -1.03 -9.50
C ILE A 114 -0.03 0.42 -9.99
N ASN A 115 0.19 1.38 -9.09
CA ASN A 115 0.28 2.79 -9.46
C ASN A 115 1.56 3.11 -10.26
N MET A 116 2.62 2.29 -10.22
CA MET A 116 3.79 2.47 -11.10
C MET A 116 3.43 2.24 -12.59
N PHE A 117 2.49 1.33 -12.86
CA PHE A 117 2.07 0.97 -14.22
C PHE A 117 0.81 1.71 -14.68
N VAL A 118 -0.06 2.07 -13.74
CA VAL A 118 -1.36 2.67 -14.03
C VAL A 118 -1.46 4.02 -13.34
N SER A 119 -1.76 5.05 -14.12
CA SER A 119 -1.99 6.40 -13.61
C SER A 119 -3.46 6.78 -13.74
N TYR A 120 -3.88 7.73 -12.90
CA TYR A 120 -5.24 8.27 -12.95
C TYR A 120 -5.51 8.90 -14.31
N ASN A 121 -6.68 8.60 -14.87
CA ASN A 121 -7.15 9.21 -16.11
C ASN A 121 -8.52 9.87 -15.87
N PRO A 122 -8.60 11.22 -15.88
CA PRO A 122 -9.84 11.95 -15.61
C PRO A 122 -10.92 11.71 -16.67
N ASN A 123 -10.54 11.33 -17.90
CA ASN A 123 -11.45 11.08 -19.02
C ASN A 123 -11.89 9.61 -19.09
N THR A 124 -11.61 8.81 -18.05
CA THR A 124 -12.05 7.42 -18.00
C THR A 124 -13.57 7.34 -18.00
N LYS A 125 -14.15 6.69 -19.01
CA LYS A 125 -15.59 6.42 -19.04
C LYS A 125 -15.95 5.52 -17.85
N ILE A 126 -16.89 6.01 -17.06
CA ILE A 126 -17.48 5.29 -15.93
C ILE A 126 -18.76 4.64 -16.45
N LYS A 127 -18.96 3.36 -16.13
CA LYS A 127 -20.20 2.62 -16.32
C LYS A 127 -21.17 2.91 -15.18
#